data_AF-A0A2E3YP83-F1
#
_entry.id   AF-A0A2E3YP83-F1
#
_cell.length_a   1.000
_cell.length_b   1.000
_cell.length_c   1.000
_cell.angle_alpha   90.00
_cell.angle_beta   90.00
_cell.angle_gamma   90.00
#
_symmetry.space_group_name_H-M   'P 1'
#
loop_
_entity.id
_entity.type
_entity.pdbx_description
1 polymer ?
#
loop_
_entity_poly.entity_id
_entity_poly.type
_entity_poly.pdbx_seq_one_letter_code
_entity_poly.pdbx_strand_id
1 'polypeptide(L)' 'MYLWNSHPKVFLPIQATGTAKCPYCGTNYSLASDETS' A
#
# COMPACT_ATOMS: atom_id res chain seq x y z
N MET A 1 -19.90 -9.67 -2.27
CA MET A 1 -18.46 -9.85 -2.51
C MET A 1 -18.04 -8.92 -3.65
N TYR A 2 -17.68 -7.68 -3.32
CA TYR A 2 -17.25 -6.67 -4.30
C TYR A 2 -15.90 -6.08 -3.88
N LEU A 3 -14.85 -6.93 -3.86
CA LEU A 3 -13.48 -6.44 -3.72
C LEU A 3 -13.02 -5.64 -4.96
N TRP A 4 -13.71 -5.82 -6.09
CA TRP A 4 -13.29 -5.31 -7.39
C TRP A 4 -13.49 -3.79 -7.60
N ASN A 5 -14.19 -3.09 -6.69
CA ASN A 5 -14.44 -1.64 -6.80
C ASN A 5 -14.33 -0.91 -5.45
N SER A 6 -13.51 -1.40 -4.51
CA SER A 6 -13.43 -0.78 -3.17
C SER A 6 -12.76 0.61 -3.17
N HIS A 7 -11.93 0.91 -4.17
CA HIS A 7 -11.40 2.26 -4.43
C HIS A 7 -10.64 2.31 -5.76
N PRO A 8 -10.41 3.50 -6.34
CA PRO A 8 -9.54 3.67 -7.51
C PRO A 8 -8.09 3.28 -7.20
N LYS A 9 -7.32 2.99 -8.26
CA LYS A 9 -5.87 2.81 -8.16
C LYS A 9 -5.24 4.12 -7.72
N VAL A 10 -4.48 4.09 -6.64
CA VAL A 10 -3.80 5.26 -6.07
C VAL A 10 -2.33 4.96 -5.82
N PHE A 11 -1.50 5.99 -5.86
CA PHE A 11 -0.08 5.91 -5.55
C PHE A 11 0.14 6.30 -4.09
N LEU A 12 0.78 5.42 -3.32
CA LEU A 12 1.15 5.69 -1.93
C LEU A 12 2.63 6.10 -1.88
N PRO A 13 2.98 7.22 -1.23
CA PRO A 13 4.36 7.71 -1.16
C PRO A 13 5.19 6.95 -0.10
N ILE A 14 5.36 5.63 -0.28
CA ILE A 14 6.12 4.78 0.64
C ILE A 14 7.64 5.07 0.65
N GLN A 15 8.17 5.72 -0.40
CA GLN A 15 9.60 5.98 -0.58
C GLN A 15 10.20 6.93 0.46
N ALA A 16 9.41 7.86 1.04
CA ALA A 16 9.91 8.84 1.99
C ALA A 16 9.98 8.30 3.42
N THR A 17 9.02 7.46 3.82
CA THR A 17 8.82 7.00 5.20
C THR A 17 9.07 5.52 5.42
N GLY A 18 9.27 4.72 4.37
CA GLY A 18 9.40 3.26 4.48
C GLY A 18 8.07 2.52 4.68
N THR A 19 7.00 3.24 5.02
CA THR A 19 5.65 2.71 5.24
C THR A 19 4.61 3.72 4.79
N ALA A 20 3.46 3.23 4.30
CA ALA A 20 2.29 4.06 4.02
C ALA A 20 1.00 3.28 4.20
N LYS A 21 -0.05 3.98 4.63
CA LYS A 21 -1.38 3.41 4.82
C LYS A 21 -2.30 3.88 3.69
N CYS A 22 -3.05 2.95 3.10
CA CYS A 22 -4.07 3.30 2.12
C CYS A 22 -5.22 4.04 2.81
N PRO A 23 -5.59 5.26 2.36
CA PRO A 23 -6.66 6.04 2.98
C PRO A 23 -8.06 5.47 2.72
N TYR A 24 -8.19 4.54 1.76
CA TYR A 24 -9.48 3.95 1.38
C TYR A 24 -9.76 2.64 2.11
N CYS A 25 -8.88 1.64 1.93
CA CYS A 25 -9.06 0.33 2.53
C CYS A 25 -8.38 0.18 3.91
N GLY A 26 -7.53 1.14 4.30
CA GLY A 26 -6.81 1.09 5.57
C GLY A 26 -5.62 0.12 5.59
N THR A 27 -5.32 -0.56 4.48
CA THR A 27 -4.17 -1.47 4.37
C THR A 27 -2.86 -0.74 4.61
N ASN A 28 -2.03 -1.28 5.49
CA ASN A 28 -0.70 -0.75 5.76
C ASN A 28 0.33 -1.45 4.86
N TYR A 29 1.02 -0.67 4.05
CA TYR A 29 2.10 -1.11 3.17
C TYR A 29 3.43 -0.72 3.77
N SER A 30 4.39 -1.64 3.69
CA SER A 30 5.77 -1.42 4.12
C SER A 30 6.68 -1.68 2.93
N LEU A 31 7.72 -0.86 2.76
CA LEU A 31 8.81 -1.17 1.84
C LEU A 31 9.51 -2.41 2.39
N ALA A 32 9.33 -3.54 1.71
CA ALA A 32 10.21 -4.67 1.89
C ALA A 32 11.59 -4.23 1.37
N SER A 33 12.53 -3.97 2.29
CA SER A 33 13.94 -4.00 1.94
C SER A 33 14.23 -5.41 1.47
N ASP A 34 14.49 -5.54 0.17
CA ASP A 34 14.84 -6.79 -0.52
C ASP A 34 16.12 -7.36 0.11
N GLU A 35 15.98 -8.05 1.23
CA GLU A 35 16.98 -8.92 1.82
C GLU A 35 16.47 -10.35 1.67
N THR A 36 16.92 -10.96 0.57
CA THR A 36 17.14 -12.40 0.38
C THR A 36 16.06 -13.20 -0.38
N SER A 37 16.42 -13.44 -1.66
CA SER A 37 16.24 -14.67 -2.48
C SER A 37 14.92 -14.96 -3.19
#